data_AF-A0A0E0JDI7-F1
#
_entry.id   AF-A0A0E0JDI7-F1
#
_cell.length_a   1.000
_cell.length_b   1.000
_cell.length_c   1.000
_cell.angle_alpha   90.00
_cell.angle_beta   90.00
_cell.angle_gamma   90.00
#
_symmetry.space_group_name_H-M   'P 1'
#
loop_
_entity.id
_entity.type
_entity.pdbx_description
1 polymer ?
#
loop_
_entity_poly.entity_id
_entity_poly.type
_entity_poly.pdbx_seq_one_letter_code
_entity_poly.pdbx_strand_id
1 'polypeptide(L)'
;MKMKTAMATSTLLFLLLAGLTAAAHGTADGTTTTIRLPTDGAQQAPTTKRPWKCCDNIERLPTKPDPPQWRCNDELEPSQCVAQCEVCQEAPGPFPGPLICSDVYWGADPGPFCTPRPWGDCCDRAFCTRTYIPTCHCVDEVKSCAAACKDCQPVESSEPPRYVCQDLFTGQPGPLCTPDEHN
;
A
#
# COMPACT_ATOMS: atom_id res chain seq x y z
N MET A 1 -32.23 83.36 -34.95
CA MET A 1 -31.72 82.13 -34.29
C MET A 1 -30.20 82.18 -34.26
N LYS A 2 -29.59 82.04 -33.08
CA LYS A 2 -28.14 82.18 -32.86
C LYS A 2 -27.74 81.15 -31.80
N MET A 3 -27.02 80.10 -32.19
CA MET A 3 -26.29 79.14 -31.34
C MET A 3 -25.15 78.63 -32.23
N LYS A 4 -23.90 79.14 -32.16
CA LYS A 4 -22.84 79.01 -31.14
C LYS A 4 -22.38 77.55 -30.92
N THR A 5 -21.27 77.24 -31.60
CA THR A 5 -20.37 76.08 -31.49
C THR A 5 -19.64 76.05 -30.15
N ALA A 6 -19.34 74.85 -29.60
CA ALA A 6 -17.98 74.40 -29.21
C ALA A 6 -17.97 73.10 -28.36
N MET A 7 -17.10 72.17 -28.80
CA MET A 7 -16.20 71.24 -28.07
C MET A 7 -16.58 70.74 -26.66
N ALA A 8 -16.57 69.41 -26.47
CA ALA A 8 -16.32 68.80 -25.16
C ALA A 8 -15.41 67.57 -25.30
N THR A 9 -14.37 67.57 -24.47
CA THR A 9 -13.20 66.71 -24.42
C THR A 9 -13.38 65.43 -23.60
N SER A 10 -12.62 64.42 -24.03
CA SER A 10 -12.20 63.16 -23.39
C SER A 10 -12.16 63.10 -21.85
N THR A 11 -12.52 61.93 -21.27
CA THR A 11 -11.66 61.17 -20.33
C THR A 11 -12.27 59.80 -19.98
N LEU A 12 -11.46 58.75 -20.05
CA LEU A 12 -11.77 57.35 -19.72
C LEU A 12 -11.95 57.15 -18.21
N LEU A 13 -12.88 56.27 -17.81
CA LEU A 13 -12.93 55.71 -16.46
C LEU A 13 -13.13 54.18 -16.51
N PHE A 14 -12.06 53.44 -16.23
CA PHE A 14 -12.03 52.00 -15.99
C PHE A 14 -12.53 51.73 -14.56
N LEU A 15 -13.54 50.86 -14.40
CA LEU A 15 -13.95 50.32 -13.10
C LEU A 15 -13.68 48.81 -13.07
N LEU A 16 -12.62 48.44 -12.35
CA LEU A 16 -12.25 47.06 -11.99
C LEU A 16 -13.10 46.61 -10.79
N LEU A 17 -13.73 45.44 -10.91
CA LEU A 17 -14.40 44.76 -9.81
C LEU A 17 -13.35 44.11 -8.89
N ALA A 18 -13.33 44.52 -7.62
CA ALA A 18 -12.58 43.86 -6.55
C ALA A 18 -13.56 43.27 -5.52
N GLY A 19 -13.20 42.09 -5.03
CA GLY A 19 -14.09 41.14 -4.38
C GLY A 19 -14.61 41.50 -2.99
N LEU A 20 -15.73 40.86 -2.64
CA LEU A 20 -16.28 40.80 -1.29
C LEU A 20 -15.65 39.63 -0.53
N THR A 21 -15.03 39.93 0.60
CA THR A 21 -14.64 38.97 1.63
C THR A 21 -15.87 38.63 2.49
N ALA A 22 -16.25 37.35 2.51
CA ALA A 22 -17.17 36.82 3.51
C ALA A 22 -16.38 35.91 4.45
N ALA A 23 -16.09 36.42 5.65
CA ALA A 23 -15.61 35.62 6.77
C ALA A 23 -16.81 34.89 7.39
N ALA A 24 -16.96 33.59 7.11
CA ALA A 24 -17.86 32.74 7.87
C ALA A 24 -17.10 32.14 9.05
N HIS A 25 -17.24 32.76 10.23
CA HIS A 25 -16.98 32.10 11.49
C HIS A 25 -18.14 31.14 11.76
N GLY A 26 -17.94 29.86 11.41
CA GLY A 26 -18.82 28.77 11.81
C GLY A 26 -18.19 27.98 12.95
N THR A 27 -18.49 28.35 14.19
CA THR A 27 -18.37 27.45 15.33
C THR A 27 -19.58 26.51 15.33
N ALA A 28 -19.37 25.24 15.03
CA ALA A 28 -20.33 24.18 15.32
C ALA A 28 -19.57 22.89 15.62
N ASP A 29 -19.56 22.58 16.92
CA ASP A 29 -19.28 21.28 17.51
C ASP A 29 -20.15 20.20 16.87
N GLY A 30 -19.56 19.05 16.56
CA GLY A 30 -20.21 17.98 15.82
C GLY A 30 -19.19 17.05 15.20
N THR A 31 -19.11 15.84 15.75
CA THR A 31 -18.22 14.73 15.37
C THR A 31 -18.39 14.38 13.89
N THR A 32 -17.76 15.14 13.02
CA THR A 32 -17.83 14.92 11.58
C THR A 32 -16.65 14.03 11.23
N THR A 33 -16.87 12.71 11.24
CA THR A 33 -16.03 11.81 10.46
C THR A 33 -16.10 12.32 9.02
N THR A 34 -15.07 13.06 8.59
CA THR A 34 -14.91 13.48 7.21
C THR A 34 -14.75 12.24 6.35
N ILE A 35 -15.87 11.66 5.93
CA ILE A 35 -15.95 10.67 4.87
C ILE A 35 -15.59 11.42 3.60
N ARG A 36 -14.32 11.34 3.19
CA ARG A 36 -13.88 11.84 1.89
C ARG A 36 -14.47 10.91 0.84
N LEU A 37 -15.49 11.39 0.12
CA LEU A 37 -15.99 10.71 -1.07
C LEU A 37 -14.87 10.64 -2.13
N PRO A 38 -14.70 9.51 -2.84
CA PRO A 38 -13.76 9.42 -3.94
C PRO A 38 -14.12 10.46 -5.01
N THR A 39 -13.14 11.26 -5.42
CA THR A 39 -13.30 12.09 -6.62
C THR A 39 -13.14 11.16 -7.82
N ASP A 40 -14.18 11.07 -8.65
CA ASP A 40 -14.18 10.25 -9.85
C ASP A 40 -12.93 10.52 -10.70
N GLY A 41 -12.09 9.49 -10.86
CA GLY A 41 -11.06 9.44 -11.89
C GLY A 41 -9.68 10.04 -11.56
N ALA A 42 -9.43 10.51 -10.34
CA ALA A 42 -8.06 10.83 -9.93
C ALA A 42 -7.35 9.54 -9.48
N GLN A 43 -6.49 8.95 -10.32
CA GLN A 43 -5.50 8.00 -9.82
C GLN A 43 -4.66 8.72 -8.75
N GLN A 44 -4.76 8.27 -7.50
CA GLN A 44 -3.96 8.80 -6.40
C GLN A 44 -2.47 8.75 -6.78
N ALA A 45 -1.75 9.84 -6.54
CA ALA A 45 -0.32 9.88 -6.79
C ALA A 45 0.38 8.83 -5.89
N PRO A 46 1.27 7.99 -6.45
CA PRO A 46 2.02 7.05 -5.64
C PRO A 46 2.89 7.75 -4.59
N THR A 47 2.98 7.17 -3.39
CA THR A 47 3.84 7.65 -2.31
C THR A 47 5.15 6.87 -2.28
N THR A 48 6.24 7.52 -1.86
CA THR A 48 7.54 6.84 -1.63
C THR A 48 7.68 6.31 -0.21
N LYS A 49 6.73 6.63 0.69
CA LYS A 49 6.64 6.10 2.04
C LYS A 49 5.52 5.07 2.10
N ARG A 50 5.87 3.84 2.47
CA ARG A 50 4.94 2.72 2.63
C ARG A 50 3.82 3.06 3.64
N PRO A 51 2.54 2.86 3.29
CA PRO A 51 1.41 3.08 4.21
C PRO A 51 1.27 1.98 5.29
N TRP A 52 1.53 0.73 4.91
CA TRP A 52 1.44 -0.43 5.80
C TRP A 52 2.78 -0.77 6.46
N LYS A 53 2.75 -1.59 7.52
CA LYS A 53 3.97 -2.19 8.13
C LYS A 53 4.30 -3.56 7.55
N CYS A 54 3.26 -4.34 7.28
CA CYS A 54 3.30 -5.64 6.61
C CYS A 54 2.06 -5.76 5.71
N CYS A 55 2.07 -6.66 4.74
CA CYS A 55 0.91 -6.91 3.87
C CYS A 55 0.87 -8.37 3.39
N ASP A 56 -0.24 -9.08 3.62
CA ASP A 56 -0.40 -10.47 3.17
C ASP A 56 -0.98 -10.57 1.75
N ASN A 57 -1.91 -9.70 1.38
CA ASN A 57 -2.54 -9.60 0.09
C ASN A 57 -1.95 -8.44 -0.72
N ILE A 58 -0.64 -8.54 -0.98
CA ILE A 58 0.09 -7.53 -1.73
C ILE A 58 -0.16 -7.68 -3.24
N GLU A 59 -0.39 -6.57 -3.94
CA GLU A 59 -0.60 -6.54 -5.38
C GLU A 59 0.42 -5.62 -6.07
N ARG A 60 1.06 -6.14 -7.11
CA ARG A 60 1.81 -5.31 -8.07
C ARG A 60 0.84 -4.70 -9.06
N LEU A 61 0.80 -3.38 -9.15
CA LEU A 61 0.01 -2.72 -10.19
C LEU A 61 0.53 -3.07 -11.59
N PRO A 62 -0.34 -3.13 -12.61
CA PRO A 62 0.03 -3.51 -13.98
C PRO A 62 0.91 -2.47 -14.69
N THR A 63 1.11 -1.29 -14.07
CA THR A 63 2.03 -0.28 -14.55
C THR A 63 3.46 -0.85 -14.56
N LYS A 64 4.29 -0.38 -15.50
CA LYS A 64 5.68 -0.85 -15.65
C LYS A 64 6.74 0.21 -15.27
N PRO A 65 6.59 0.98 -14.17
CA PRO A 65 7.69 1.81 -13.68
C PRO A 65 8.76 0.93 -13.03
N ASP A 66 9.96 1.49 -12.94
CA ASP A 66 11.07 0.96 -12.16
C ASP A 66 11.52 2.05 -11.17
N PRO A 67 11.33 1.88 -9.84
CA PRO A 67 10.78 0.70 -9.17
C PRO A 67 9.28 0.44 -9.42
N PRO A 68 8.72 -0.75 -9.08
CA PRO A 68 7.31 -1.04 -9.29
C PRO A 68 6.37 -0.30 -8.32
N GLN A 69 5.08 -0.31 -8.66
CA GLN A 69 4.01 0.24 -7.81
C GLN A 69 3.20 -0.89 -7.16
N TRP A 70 2.86 -0.69 -5.89
CA TRP A 70 2.27 -1.67 -4.99
C TRP A 70 0.98 -1.14 -4.37
N ARG A 71 0.02 -2.03 -4.14
CA ARG A 71 -1.14 -1.79 -3.29
C ARG A 71 -1.30 -2.95 -2.32
N CYS A 72 -1.66 -2.66 -1.07
CA CYS A 72 -2.00 -3.68 -0.09
C CYS A 72 -3.51 -3.87 -0.03
N ASN A 73 -3.99 -5.07 -0.32
CA ASN A 73 -5.40 -5.43 -0.31
C ASN A 73 -5.77 -6.24 0.94
N ASP A 74 -5.04 -6.06 2.05
CA ASP A 74 -5.44 -6.63 3.33
C ASP A 74 -6.76 -6.00 3.78
N GLU A 75 -7.68 -6.85 4.23
CA GLU A 75 -8.95 -6.41 4.81
C GLU A 75 -8.70 -5.86 6.21
N LEU A 76 -9.05 -4.60 6.40
CA LEU A 76 -8.84 -3.83 7.61
C LEU A 76 -10.17 -3.42 8.22
N GLU A 77 -10.19 -3.37 9.54
CA GLU A 77 -11.25 -2.69 10.27
C GLU A 77 -11.20 -1.17 9.97
N PRO A 78 -12.34 -0.45 10.01
CA PRO A 78 -12.37 0.97 9.65
C PRO A 78 -11.36 1.84 10.42
N SER A 79 -11.17 1.56 11.71
CA SER A 79 -10.21 2.27 12.56
C SER A 79 -8.76 2.03 12.14
N GLN A 80 -8.42 0.82 11.69
CA GLN A 80 -7.08 0.46 11.24
C GLN A 80 -6.77 1.10 9.90
N CYS A 81 -7.75 1.16 8.99
CA CYS A 81 -7.55 1.76 7.68
C CYS A 81 -7.28 3.27 7.79
N VAL A 82 -8.11 4.01 8.54
CA VAL A 82 -7.94 5.47 8.72
C VAL A 82 -6.63 5.81 9.45
N ALA A 83 -6.09 4.90 10.27
CA ALA A 83 -4.83 5.09 10.96
C ALA A 83 -3.59 4.85 10.08
N GLN A 84 -3.72 4.04 9.01
CA GLN A 84 -2.60 3.60 8.18
C GLN A 84 -2.57 4.25 6.79
N CYS A 85 -3.72 4.68 6.29
CA CYS A 85 -3.90 5.08 4.89
C CYS A 85 -4.58 6.43 4.76
N GLU A 86 -4.23 7.16 3.71
CA GLU A 86 -4.90 8.40 3.34
C GLU A 86 -6.28 8.14 2.73
N VAL A 87 -6.41 7.04 1.97
CA VAL A 87 -7.66 6.63 1.32
C VAL A 87 -8.02 5.19 1.65
N CYS A 88 -9.24 5.03 2.18
CA CYS A 88 -9.86 3.74 2.45
C CYS A 88 -10.98 3.48 1.43
N GLN A 89 -11.06 2.25 0.95
CA GLN A 89 -12.09 1.80 0.03
C GLN A 89 -12.75 0.53 0.58
N GLU A 90 -14.02 0.30 0.28
CA GLU A 90 -14.66 -0.98 0.61
C GLU A 90 -14.02 -2.13 -0.17
N ALA A 91 -13.73 -3.22 0.53
CA ALA A 91 -13.28 -4.46 -0.08
C ALA A 91 -14.38 -5.00 -1.02
N PRO A 92 -14.01 -5.70 -2.12
CA PRO A 92 -14.99 -6.36 -2.96
C PRO A 92 -15.81 -7.38 -2.15
N GLY A 93 -17.13 -7.18 -2.03
CA GLY A 93 -17.97 -8.11 -1.27
C GLY A 93 -19.35 -7.57 -0.89
N PRO A 94 -20.12 -8.33 -0.07
CA PRO A 94 -21.40 -7.89 0.47
C PRO A 94 -21.24 -6.67 1.39
N PHE A 95 -22.18 -5.72 1.29
CA PHE A 95 -22.19 -4.55 2.16
C PHE A 95 -22.98 -4.80 3.46
N PRO A 96 -22.51 -4.32 4.62
CA PRO A 96 -21.23 -3.63 4.86
C PRO A 96 -20.05 -4.61 4.91
N GLY A 97 -18.96 -4.29 4.20
CA GLY A 97 -17.75 -5.10 4.12
C GLY A 97 -16.55 -4.44 4.83
N PRO A 98 -15.43 -5.16 4.97
CA PRO A 98 -14.18 -4.60 5.47
C PRO A 98 -13.64 -3.53 4.51
N LEU A 99 -12.68 -2.73 5.00
CA LEU A 99 -12.01 -1.72 4.17
C LEU A 99 -10.64 -2.23 3.70
N ILE A 100 -10.20 -1.75 2.55
CA ILE A 100 -8.84 -1.91 2.03
C ILE A 100 -8.18 -0.53 1.91
N CYS A 101 -6.86 -0.53 1.98
CA CYS A 101 -6.03 0.64 1.77
C CYS A 101 -5.86 0.90 0.26
N SER A 102 -6.32 2.04 -0.23
CA SER A 102 -6.19 2.39 -1.67
C SER A 102 -4.92 3.17 -1.99
N ASP A 103 -4.10 3.49 -1.00
CA ASP A 103 -2.82 4.16 -1.19
C ASP A 103 -1.86 3.30 -2.01
N VAL A 104 -1.20 3.92 -2.99
CA VAL A 104 -0.23 3.24 -3.86
C VAL A 104 1.18 3.56 -3.37
N TYR A 105 1.95 2.52 -3.06
CA TYR A 105 3.35 2.65 -2.71
C TYR A 105 4.24 2.45 -3.95
N TRP A 106 5.19 3.36 -4.19
CA TRP A 106 6.16 3.26 -5.27
C TRP A 106 7.55 2.98 -4.71
N GLY A 107 8.05 1.76 -4.93
CA GLY A 107 9.35 1.33 -4.39
C GLY A 107 9.73 -0.09 -4.78
N ALA A 108 10.96 -0.49 -4.46
CA ALA A 108 11.50 -1.78 -4.88
C ALA A 108 10.99 -2.96 -4.03
N ASP A 109 10.70 -2.72 -2.75
CA ASP A 109 10.28 -3.76 -1.80
C ASP A 109 8.93 -3.38 -1.18
N PRO A 110 7.83 -4.13 -1.42
CA PRO A 110 6.52 -3.88 -0.82
C PRO A 110 6.41 -4.26 0.67
N GLY A 111 7.45 -4.89 1.23
CA GLY A 111 7.62 -5.08 2.66
C GLY A 111 7.34 -6.52 3.09
N PRO A 112 7.43 -6.80 4.39
CA PRO A 112 7.20 -8.14 4.89
C PRO A 112 5.72 -8.52 4.80
N PHE A 113 5.47 -9.82 4.71
CA PHE A 113 4.16 -10.40 4.96
C PHE A 113 3.85 -10.33 6.46
N CYS A 114 2.59 -10.18 6.81
CA CYS A 114 2.13 -10.21 8.20
C CYS A 114 2.16 -11.63 8.76
N THR A 115 1.86 -12.61 7.91
CA THR A 115 1.96 -14.03 8.23
C THR A 115 3.43 -14.47 8.21
N PRO A 116 3.95 -15.07 9.30
CA PRO A 116 5.33 -15.55 9.34
C PRO A 116 5.54 -16.70 8.35
N ARG A 117 6.77 -16.77 7.80
CA ARG A 117 7.16 -17.85 6.90
C ARG A 117 7.16 -19.20 7.64
N PRO A 118 6.75 -20.31 7.00
CA PRO A 118 6.69 -21.62 7.63
C PRO A 118 8.04 -22.14 8.14
N TRP A 119 9.14 -21.77 7.47
CA TRP A 119 10.52 -22.14 7.84
C TRP A 119 11.22 -21.11 8.73
N GLY A 120 10.55 -20.03 9.12
CA GLY A 120 11.11 -18.98 9.98
C GLY A 120 11.83 -17.86 9.22
N ASP A 121 12.89 -17.32 9.82
CA ASP A 121 13.46 -16.04 9.38
C ASP A 121 14.28 -16.12 8.10
N CYS A 122 14.87 -17.28 7.79
CA CYS A 122 15.80 -17.47 6.68
C CYS A 122 15.59 -18.83 5.98
N CYS A 123 16.07 -18.96 4.74
CA CYS A 123 16.09 -20.23 4.01
C CYS A 123 17.29 -20.26 3.05
N ASP A 124 18.15 -21.27 3.15
CA ASP A 124 19.29 -21.47 2.26
C ASP A 124 18.86 -22.09 0.92
N ARG A 125 17.92 -23.05 0.95
CA ARG A 125 17.43 -23.75 -0.23
C ARG A 125 15.94 -23.52 -0.45
N ALA A 126 15.63 -22.35 -1.01
CA ALA A 126 14.28 -22.00 -1.41
C ALA A 126 13.99 -22.33 -2.88
N PHE A 127 12.84 -22.94 -3.13
CA PHE A 127 12.31 -23.14 -4.48
C PHE A 127 11.05 -22.31 -4.67
N CYS A 128 11.10 -21.39 -5.63
CA CYS A 128 10.07 -20.38 -5.84
C CYS A 128 9.56 -20.37 -7.28
N THR A 129 8.29 -20.00 -7.46
CA THR A 129 7.78 -19.60 -8.79
C THR A 129 8.49 -18.33 -9.29
N ARG A 130 8.47 -18.09 -10.61
CA ARG A 130 9.13 -16.93 -11.24
C ARG A 130 8.24 -15.67 -11.33
N THR A 131 7.24 -15.58 -10.46
CA THR A 131 6.35 -14.40 -10.36
C THR A 131 6.97 -13.36 -9.43
N TYR A 132 6.51 -12.11 -9.53
CA TYR A 132 7.07 -11.05 -8.66
C TYR A 132 6.74 -11.29 -7.18
N ILE A 133 5.53 -11.75 -6.91
CA ILE A 133 5.14 -12.32 -5.62
C ILE A 133 5.18 -13.83 -5.82
N PRO A 134 6.29 -14.49 -5.46
CA PRO A 134 6.45 -15.91 -5.70
C PRO A 134 5.65 -16.74 -4.70
N THR A 135 5.30 -17.95 -5.08
CA THR A 135 5.00 -19.01 -4.12
C THR A 135 6.26 -19.82 -3.95
N CYS A 136 6.75 -19.91 -2.71
CA CYS A 136 7.98 -20.58 -2.34
C CYS A 136 7.73 -21.74 -1.38
N HIS A 137 8.61 -22.73 -1.39
CA HIS A 137 8.81 -23.66 -0.28
C HIS A 137 10.30 -23.73 0.05
N CYS A 138 10.63 -24.02 1.30
CA CYS A 138 12.00 -24.17 1.76
C CYS A 138 12.29 -25.64 2.06
N VAL A 139 13.37 -26.18 1.48
CA VAL A 139 13.74 -27.58 1.66
C VAL A 139 14.88 -27.77 2.66
N ASP A 140 15.17 -26.77 3.49
CA ASP A 140 16.24 -26.84 4.48
C ASP A 140 15.98 -27.97 5.48
N GLU A 141 17.04 -28.72 5.78
CA GLU A 141 17.01 -29.83 6.74
C GLU A 141 17.37 -29.30 8.12
N VAL A 142 16.34 -28.97 8.88
CA VAL A 142 16.47 -28.33 10.19
C VAL A 142 16.42 -29.35 11.32
N LYS A 143 16.91 -28.95 12.50
CA LYS A 143 16.81 -29.77 13.72
C LYS A 143 15.35 -29.87 14.21
N SER A 144 14.56 -28.84 13.96
CA SER A 144 13.14 -28.73 14.30
C SER A 144 12.52 -27.67 13.39
N CYS A 145 11.31 -27.93 12.88
CA CYS A 145 10.59 -26.92 12.10
C CYS A 145 10.20 -25.71 12.95
N ALA A 146 10.01 -24.55 12.32
CA ALA A 146 9.52 -23.35 12.99
C ALA A 146 8.04 -23.51 13.39
N ALA A 147 7.59 -22.69 14.34
CA ALA A 147 6.23 -22.77 14.87
C ALA A 147 5.13 -22.49 13.82
N ALA A 148 5.47 -21.78 12.75
CA ALA A 148 4.55 -21.49 11.65
C ALA A 148 4.38 -22.67 10.67
N CYS A 149 5.26 -23.68 10.72
CA CYS A 149 5.17 -24.85 9.86
C CYS A 149 4.03 -25.76 10.30
N LYS A 150 3.12 -26.06 9.36
CA LYS A 150 1.98 -26.97 9.58
C LYS A 150 2.34 -28.40 9.26
N ASP A 151 3.12 -28.64 8.21
CA ASP A 151 3.54 -29.96 7.78
C ASP A 151 5.06 -30.15 7.93
N CYS A 152 5.48 -30.63 9.11
CA CYS A 152 6.87 -30.89 9.45
C CYS A 152 7.19 -32.38 9.32
N GLN A 153 7.94 -32.76 8.29
CA GLN A 153 8.23 -34.16 7.98
C GLN A 153 9.68 -34.53 8.32
N PRO A 154 9.94 -35.72 8.88
CA PRO A 154 11.30 -36.20 9.10
C PRO A 154 12.00 -36.53 7.77
N VAL A 155 13.30 -36.29 7.71
CA VAL A 155 14.14 -36.69 6.58
C VAL A 155 14.53 -38.16 6.77
N GLU A 156 14.14 -39.00 5.82
CA GLU A 156 14.43 -40.42 5.84
C GLU A 156 15.93 -40.68 5.90
N SER A 157 16.36 -41.59 6.79
CA SER A 157 17.77 -41.98 6.96
C SER A 157 18.73 -40.86 7.39
N SER A 158 18.22 -39.75 7.94
CA SER A 158 19.07 -38.70 8.51
C SER A 158 19.59 -39.05 9.90
N GLU A 159 20.91 -38.99 10.09
CA GLU A 159 21.56 -39.10 11.40
C GLU A 159 22.52 -37.91 11.62
N PRO A 160 22.27 -37.03 12.63
CA PRO A 160 21.12 -37.02 13.54
C PRO A 160 19.79 -36.71 12.81
N PRO A 161 18.62 -37.05 13.41
CA PRO A 161 17.32 -36.78 12.80
C PRO A 161 17.15 -35.32 12.37
N ARG A 162 16.72 -35.13 11.13
CA ARG A 162 16.40 -33.82 10.54
C ARG A 162 14.95 -33.79 10.08
N TYR A 163 14.44 -32.57 9.90
CA TYR A 163 13.08 -32.30 9.46
C TYR A 163 13.08 -31.27 8.35
N VAL A 164 12.09 -31.36 7.47
CA VAL A 164 11.82 -30.40 6.40
C VAL A 164 10.38 -29.93 6.52
N CYS A 165 10.17 -28.63 6.40
CA CYS A 165 8.82 -28.07 6.32
C CYS A 165 8.29 -28.18 4.90
N GLN A 166 7.12 -28.79 4.70
CA GLN A 166 6.50 -28.99 3.38
C GLN A 166 5.54 -27.87 2.98
N ASP A 167 5.35 -26.89 3.86
CA ASP A 167 4.41 -25.79 3.63
C ASP A 167 4.86 -24.91 2.46
N LEU A 168 3.87 -24.49 1.66
CA LEU A 168 4.01 -23.44 0.67
C LEU A 168 3.72 -22.08 1.31
N PHE A 169 4.49 -21.08 0.89
CA PHE A 169 4.34 -19.70 1.34
C PHE A 169 4.26 -18.76 0.14
N THR A 170 3.26 -17.89 0.12
CA THR A 170 3.20 -16.79 -0.85
C THR A 170 4.03 -15.63 -0.32
N GLY A 171 5.10 -15.30 -1.02
CA GLY A 171 6.04 -14.25 -0.66
C GLY A 171 7.49 -14.66 -0.84
N GLN A 172 8.39 -13.69 -0.68
CA GLN A 172 9.83 -13.93 -0.76
C GLN A 172 10.29 -14.91 0.34
N PRO A 173 11.26 -15.79 0.07
CA PRO A 173 11.64 -16.84 1.01
C PRO A 173 12.41 -16.34 2.23
N GLY A 174 12.81 -15.07 2.23
CA GLY A 174 13.70 -14.49 3.24
C GLY A 174 15.17 -14.52 2.79
N PRO A 175 16.07 -13.98 3.63
CA PRO A 175 17.50 -14.09 3.41
C PRO A 175 18.00 -15.54 3.53
N LEU A 176 19.22 -15.78 3.06
CA LEU A 176 19.95 -17.01 3.36
C LEU A 176 20.24 -17.09 4.87
N CYS A 177 20.24 -18.30 5.41
CA CYS A 177 20.63 -18.57 6.78
C CYS A 177 22.14 -18.52 6.96
N THR A 178 22.87 -19.01 5.95
CA THR A 178 24.33 -19.01 5.94
C THR A 178 24.84 -17.73 5.25
N PRO A 179 25.70 -16.92 5.90
CA PRO A 179 26.30 -15.76 5.27
C PRO A 179 27.18 -16.15 4.08
N ASP A 180 27.18 -15.35 3.01
CA ASP A 180 28.10 -15.54 1.90
C ASP A 180 29.55 -15.27 2.36
N GLU A 181 30.40 -16.30 2.40
CA GLU A 181 31.82 -16.15 2.78
C GLU A 181 32.70 -15.55 1.66
N HIS A 182 32.12 -15.13 0.54
CA HIS A 182 32.85 -14.51 -0.57
C HIS A 182 32.87 -12.98 -0.42
N ASN A 183 33.94 -12.46 0.19
CA ASN A 183 34.38 -11.06 0.05
C ASN A 183 35.44 -10.94 -1.04
#